data_AF-A0A2V9INF6-F1
#
_entry.id   AF-A0A2V9INF6-F1
#
_cell.length_a   1.000
_cell.length_b   1.000
_cell.length_c   1.000
_cell.angle_alpha   90.00
_cell.angle_beta   90.00
_cell.angle_gamma   90.00
#
_symmetry.space_group_name_H-M   'P 1'
#
loop_
_entity.id
_entity.type
_entity.pdbx_description
1 polymer ?
#
loop_
_entity_poly.entity_id
_entity_poly.type
_entity_poly.pdbx_seq_one_letter_code
_entity_poly.pdbx_strand_id
1 'polypeptide(L)'
;MLWKGFQKPKRLACNLETLTDRYGQFHAQPFERGFGTTIGNALRRVLLSSIEGVAITAVKIEGVLHEFSSIPGVVEDATDIILNLKQIPLKMNVEGPKVLYLNVDQPGEVTSRMIQEDPALDILDKDVYIATVSEGGSLRVEMRVKMGRGYVSAEKNFDEDLPIGYIPVDSVHSPIRKVNYTVEAARLGQMTDYDKLTLDVWTNGAISPQDAVGLAAKLLKDHMTIFINFEETPEAEEVAPEKGTVLRNDSLDRSVEELELSVRSYNCLKNANITTIRELVQKTEQEMLKTKNFGRKSLNEIKEILGAMGLGLGMRFDEEGNPVPPAPEGSPQQQV
;
A
#
# COMPACT_ATOMS: atom_id res chain seq x y z
N MET A 1 -18.74 2.05 18.67
CA MET A 1 -18.18 1.73 17.34
C MET A 1 -17.82 3.06 16.70
N LEU A 2 -16.57 3.51 16.85
CA LEU A 2 -16.21 4.93 16.76
C LEU A 2 -16.30 5.53 15.34
N TRP A 3 -16.48 4.74 14.28
CA TRP A 3 -16.45 5.24 12.90
C TRP A 3 -17.48 4.60 11.95
N LYS A 4 -18.65 4.16 12.46
CA LYS A 4 -19.71 3.60 11.60
C LYS A 4 -20.06 4.57 10.46
N GLY A 5 -19.81 4.15 9.22
CA GLY A 5 -20.14 4.90 8.01
C GLY A 5 -19.02 5.74 7.42
N PHE A 6 -17.88 5.89 8.10
CA PHE A 6 -16.74 6.65 7.59
C PHE A 6 -16.04 5.89 6.47
N GLN A 7 -16.03 6.43 5.25
CA GLN A 7 -15.43 5.77 4.10
C GLN A 7 -13.91 5.91 4.11
N LYS A 8 -13.23 4.76 4.03
CA LYS A 8 -11.77 4.65 3.88
C LYS A 8 -11.46 3.94 2.56
N PRO A 9 -10.49 4.40 1.76
CA PRO A 9 -10.05 3.67 0.57
C PRO A 9 -9.48 2.31 0.96
N LYS A 10 -9.85 1.25 0.24
CA LYS A 10 -9.39 -0.12 0.52
C LYS A 10 -8.06 -0.49 -0.13
N ARG A 11 -7.67 0.24 -1.19
CA ARG A 11 -6.44 -0.01 -1.94
C ARG A 11 -5.91 1.27 -2.54
N LEU A 12 -4.59 1.33 -2.68
CA LEU A 12 -3.91 2.28 -3.54
C LEU A 12 -3.82 1.66 -4.94
N ALA A 13 -4.45 2.27 -5.93
CA ALA A 13 -4.33 1.85 -7.32
C ALA A 13 -3.17 2.59 -7.98
N CYS A 14 -2.41 1.88 -8.82
CA CYS A 14 -1.31 2.45 -9.59
C CYS A 14 -1.67 2.42 -11.08
N ASN A 15 -1.35 3.50 -11.81
CA ASN A 15 -1.45 3.50 -13.26
C ASN A 15 -0.24 2.77 -13.86
N LEU A 16 -0.46 1.51 -14.25
CA LEU A 16 0.59 0.64 -14.79
C LEU A 16 1.10 1.08 -16.16
N GLU A 17 0.30 1.82 -16.95
CA GLU A 17 0.72 2.27 -18.28
C GLU A 17 1.79 3.36 -18.21
N THR A 18 1.73 4.19 -17.16
CA THR A 18 2.67 5.29 -16.95
C THR A 18 3.78 4.98 -15.95
N LEU A 19 3.73 3.80 -15.31
CA LEU A 19 4.68 3.43 -14.27
C LEU A 19 6.06 3.16 -14.87
N THR A 20 7.07 3.83 -14.30
CA THR A 20 8.48 3.63 -14.62
C THR A 20 9.28 3.61 -13.31
N ASP A 21 10.58 3.28 -13.39
CA ASP A 21 11.45 3.29 -12.22
C ASP A 21 11.63 4.70 -11.60
N ARG A 22 11.32 5.75 -12.37
CA ARG A 22 11.51 7.16 -11.98
C ARG A 22 10.21 7.95 -11.84
N TYR A 23 9.07 7.38 -12.25
CA TYR A 23 7.77 8.06 -12.19
C TYR A 23 6.65 7.07 -11.92
N GLY A 24 5.75 7.43 -11.01
CA GLY A 24 4.54 6.66 -10.72
C GLY A 24 3.35 7.56 -10.42
N GLN A 25 2.20 7.20 -10.97
CA GLN A 25 0.91 7.82 -10.67
C GLN A 25 0.05 6.85 -9.85
N PHE A 26 -0.39 7.31 -8.68
CA PHE A 26 -1.17 6.54 -7.73
C PHE A 26 -2.49 7.23 -7.45
N HIS A 27 -3.57 6.48 -7.29
CA HIS A 27 -4.85 7.04 -6.88
C HIS A 27 -5.54 6.19 -5.82
N ALA A 28 -6.26 6.85 -4.92
CA ALA A 28 -7.04 6.22 -3.88
C ALA A 28 -8.40 6.93 -3.74
N GLN A 29 -9.44 6.10 -3.61
CA GLN A 29 -10.84 6.49 -3.42
C GLN A 29 -11.60 5.33 -2.78
N PRO A 30 -12.71 5.57 -2.08
CA PRO A 30 -13.28 6.88 -1.72
C PRO A 30 -12.66 7.44 -0.43
N PHE A 31 -12.32 8.72 -0.41
CA PHE A 31 -12.04 9.48 0.82
C PHE A 31 -13.25 10.32 1.20
N GLU A 32 -13.46 10.53 2.50
CA GLU A 32 -14.39 11.57 2.96
C GLU A 32 -13.95 12.96 2.47
N ARG A 33 -14.93 13.85 2.32
CA ARG A 33 -14.68 15.21 1.83
C ARG A 33 -13.64 15.93 2.68
N GLY A 34 -12.59 16.44 2.03
CA GLY A 34 -11.47 17.13 2.66
C GLY A 34 -10.31 16.22 3.08
N PHE A 35 -10.54 14.90 3.23
CA PHE A 35 -9.45 13.96 3.55
C PHE A 35 -8.47 13.79 2.38
N GLY A 36 -8.94 13.90 1.13
CA GLY A 36 -8.05 13.85 -0.03
C GLY A 36 -6.96 14.92 0.04
N THR A 37 -7.33 16.16 0.39
CA THR A 37 -6.37 17.27 0.54
C THR A 37 -5.44 17.08 1.74
N THR A 38 -5.98 16.65 2.89
CA THR A 38 -5.19 16.42 4.11
C THR A 38 -4.11 15.35 3.88
N ILE A 39 -4.51 14.19 3.34
CA ILE A 39 -3.61 13.07 3.06
C ILE A 39 -2.62 13.43 1.94
N GLY A 40 -3.10 14.05 0.85
CA GLY A 40 -2.26 14.47 -0.27
C GLY A 40 -1.16 15.45 0.16
N ASN A 41 -1.50 16.47 0.94
CA ASN A 41 -0.53 17.44 1.44
C ASN A 41 0.45 16.81 2.44
N ALA A 42 -0.03 15.96 3.35
CA ALA A 42 0.82 15.25 4.31
C ALA A 42 1.86 14.36 3.60
N LEU A 43 1.41 13.52 2.67
CA LEU A 43 2.28 12.64 1.88
C LEU A 43 3.29 13.46 1.06
N ARG A 44 2.84 14.53 0.40
CA ARG A 44 3.72 15.41 -0.38
C ARG A 44 4.85 15.99 0.48
N ARG A 45 4.55 16.44 1.70
CA ARG A 45 5.57 17.00 2.61
C ARG A 45 6.57 15.94 3.04
N VAL A 46 6.10 14.75 3.42
CA VAL A 46 6.96 13.65 3.88
C VAL A 46 7.85 13.14 2.74
N LEU A 47 7.29 12.96 1.55
CA LEU A 47 8.03 12.52 0.35
C LEU A 47 9.19 13.46 0.03
N LEU A 48 8.97 14.78 0.07
CA LEU A 48 10.01 15.74 -0.29
C LEU A 48 11.10 15.91 0.79
N SER A 49 10.78 15.73 2.07
CA SER A 49 11.69 16.06 3.18
C SER A 49 12.35 14.88 3.87
N SER A 50 11.66 13.74 3.97
CA SER A 50 12.00 12.71 4.97
C SER A 50 12.42 11.37 4.37
N ILE A 51 12.29 11.20 3.06
CA ILE A 51 12.81 10.02 2.38
C ILE A 51 14.33 10.11 2.36
N GLU A 52 14.96 9.02 2.76
CA GLU A 52 16.40 8.90 2.87
C GLU A 52 17.04 8.74 1.50
N GLY A 53 18.18 9.40 1.31
CA GLY A 53 18.94 9.36 0.07
C GLY A 53 20.40 9.69 0.28
N VAL A 54 21.15 9.62 -0.81
CA VAL A 54 22.60 9.73 -0.83
C VAL A 54 22.99 11.00 -1.57
N ALA A 55 23.93 11.76 -1.00
CA ALA A 55 24.47 12.95 -1.62
C ALA A 55 25.96 13.10 -1.30
N ILE A 56 26.65 13.85 -2.16
CA ILE A 56 28.04 14.26 -1.95
C ILE A 56 28.03 15.37 -0.89
N THR A 57 28.82 15.20 0.17
CA THR A 57 28.89 16.14 1.31
C THR A 57 30.18 16.95 1.32
N ALA A 58 31.26 16.44 0.71
CA ALA A 58 32.50 17.16 0.55
C ALA A 58 33.25 16.70 -0.70
N VAL A 59 34.02 17.60 -1.28
CA VAL A 59 34.81 17.34 -2.50
C VAL A 59 36.24 17.83 -2.28
N LYS A 60 37.22 17.05 -2.73
CA LYS A 60 38.62 17.46 -2.77
C LYS A 60 39.09 17.36 -4.22
N ILE A 61 39.55 18.48 -4.77
CA ILE A 61 40.05 18.56 -6.14
C ILE A 61 41.55 18.84 -6.05
N GLU A 62 42.37 18.09 -6.80
CA GLU A 62 43.81 18.28 -6.80
C GLU A 62 44.19 19.70 -7.27
N GLY A 63 45.05 20.38 -6.50
CA GLY A 63 45.51 21.74 -6.82
C GLY A 63 44.52 22.85 -6.47
N VAL A 64 43.35 22.54 -5.92
CA VAL A 64 42.32 23.51 -5.52
C VAL A 64 42.26 23.62 -4.00
N LEU A 65 42.32 24.86 -3.49
CA LEU A 65 42.25 25.14 -2.05
C LEU A 65 40.87 25.64 -1.60
N HIS A 66 40.09 26.21 -2.52
CA HIS A 66 38.77 26.77 -2.25
C HIS A 66 37.86 26.68 -3.49
N GLU A 67 36.54 26.77 -3.34
CA GLU A 67 35.58 26.54 -4.42
C GLU A 67 35.66 27.53 -5.60
N PHE A 68 36.28 28.70 -5.40
CA PHE A 68 36.42 29.74 -6.44
C PHE A 68 37.72 29.65 -7.26
N SER A 69 38.51 28.58 -7.12
CA SER A 69 39.76 28.45 -7.88
C SER A 69 39.49 27.91 -9.29
N SER A 70 40.24 28.43 -10.27
CA SER A 70 40.33 27.81 -11.59
C SER A 70 41.29 26.62 -11.57
N ILE A 71 41.02 25.61 -12.40
CA ILE A 71 41.84 24.39 -12.49
C ILE A 71 42.64 24.43 -13.80
N PRO A 72 43.98 24.49 -13.76
CA PRO A 72 44.78 24.49 -14.98
C PRO A 72 44.51 23.25 -15.84
N GLY A 73 44.22 23.45 -17.13
CA GLY A 73 43.98 22.36 -18.08
C GLY A 73 42.56 21.79 -18.07
N VAL A 74 41.62 22.43 -17.35
CA VAL A 74 40.18 22.12 -17.38
C VAL A 74 39.42 23.38 -17.81
N VAL A 75 38.34 23.21 -18.58
CA VAL A 75 37.54 24.33 -19.11
C VAL A 75 36.69 24.97 -18.01
N GLU A 76 36.08 24.15 -17.14
CA GLU A 76 35.26 24.56 -16.00
C GLU A 76 36.10 24.98 -14.78
N ASP A 77 35.51 25.83 -13.94
CA ASP A 77 36.08 26.14 -12.62
C ASP A 77 35.65 25.11 -11.55
N ALA A 78 36.22 25.24 -10.34
CA ALA A 78 35.88 24.34 -9.24
C ALA A 78 34.40 24.46 -8.81
N THR A 79 33.76 25.62 -8.98
CA THR A 79 32.35 25.84 -8.62
C THR A 79 31.43 25.08 -9.59
N ASP A 80 31.68 25.19 -10.89
CA ASP A 80 30.95 24.50 -11.95
C ASP A 80 31.05 22.97 -11.77
N ILE A 81 32.26 22.46 -11.49
CA ILE A 81 32.47 21.04 -11.19
C ILE A 81 31.66 20.63 -9.96
N ILE A 82 31.71 21.38 -8.86
CA ILE A 82 30.94 21.07 -7.65
C ILE A 82 29.43 21.04 -7.95
N LEU A 83 28.91 21.99 -8.73
CA LEU A 83 27.50 22.03 -9.13
C LEU A 83 27.10 20.84 -10.00
N ASN A 84 27.96 20.42 -10.93
CA ASN A 84 27.73 19.25 -11.78
C ASN A 84 27.75 17.95 -10.98
N LEU A 85 28.73 17.79 -10.06
CA LEU A 85 28.83 16.64 -9.18
C LEU A 85 27.57 16.45 -8.32
N LYS A 86 26.98 17.54 -7.83
CA LYS A 86 25.73 17.49 -7.05
C LYS A 86 24.52 16.96 -7.83
N GLN A 87 24.54 16.98 -9.16
CA GLN A 87 23.43 16.49 -9.97
C GLN A 87 23.41 14.96 -10.09
N ILE A 88 24.55 14.30 -9.81
CA ILE A 88 24.73 12.86 -9.99
C ILE A 88 23.79 12.10 -9.04
N PRO A 89 22.88 11.26 -9.58
CA PRO A 89 22.02 10.42 -8.76
C PRO A 89 22.79 9.20 -8.25
N LEU A 90 22.93 9.11 -6.93
CA LEU A 90 23.68 8.06 -6.24
C LEU A 90 22.73 7.17 -5.44
N LYS A 91 23.07 5.89 -5.33
CA LYS A 91 22.43 4.92 -4.43
C LYS A 91 23.49 4.17 -3.65
N MET A 92 23.31 4.01 -2.35
CA MET A 92 24.27 3.35 -1.46
C MET A 92 23.52 2.36 -0.59
N ASN A 93 24.10 1.17 -0.42
CA ASN A 93 23.48 0.07 0.34
C ASN A 93 24.15 -0.16 1.71
N VAL A 94 25.15 0.65 2.05
CA VAL A 94 25.90 0.56 3.30
C VAL A 94 25.73 1.84 4.12
N GLU A 95 25.69 1.70 5.44
CA GLU A 95 25.69 2.84 6.34
C GLU A 95 27.11 3.42 6.47
N GLY A 96 27.17 4.74 6.67
CA GLY A 96 28.40 5.48 6.91
C GLY A 96 28.97 6.21 5.68
N PRO A 97 30.02 7.03 5.89
CA PRO A 97 30.63 7.79 4.81
C PRO A 97 31.46 6.89 3.89
N LYS A 98 31.40 7.18 2.59
CA LYS A 98 32.26 6.57 1.57
C LYS A 98 32.95 7.65 0.74
N VAL A 99 34.06 7.29 0.09
CA VAL A 99 34.81 8.19 -0.79
C VAL A 99 34.85 7.58 -2.17
N LEU A 100 34.46 8.35 -3.17
CA LEU A 100 34.56 8.02 -4.59
C LEU A 100 35.72 8.79 -5.22
N TYR A 101 36.31 8.20 -6.25
CA TYR A 101 37.45 8.77 -6.95
C TYR A 101 37.14 8.94 -8.44
N LEU A 102 37.51 10.09 -8.98
CA LEU A 102 37.50 10.39 -10.41
C LEU A 102 38.92 10.80 -10.80
N ASN A 103 39.56 10.02 -11.69
CA ASN A 103 40.91 10.27 -12.17
C ASN A 103 40.90 10.25 -13.69
N VAL A 104 41.16 11.39 -14.32
CA VAL A 104 41.19 11.54 -15.78
C VAL A 104 42.46 12.29 -16.18
N ASP A 105 43.28 11.64 -17.01
CA ASP A 105 44.54 12.19 -17.54
C ASP A 105 44.50 12.38 -19.07
N GLN A 106 43.36 12.11 -19.71
CA GLN A 106 43.17 12.19 -21.16
C GLN A 106 42.32 13.43 -21.51
N PRO A 107 42.60 14.11 -22.63
CA PRO A 107 41.77 15.22 -23.09
C PRO A 107 40.39 14.72 -23.54
N GLY A 108 39.35 15.49 -23.24
CA GLY A 108 37.97 15.19 -23.64
C GLY A 108 36.92 15.52 -22.56
N GLU A 109 35.67 15.20 -22.87
CA GLU A 109 34.54 15.35 -21.95
C GLU A 109 34.58 14.30 -20.85
N VAL A 110 34.47 14.75 -19.61
CA VAL A 110 34.42 13.93 -18.40
C VAL A 110 32.96 13.80 -17.96
N THR A 111 32.50 12.57 -17.87
CA THR A 111 31.14 12.22 -17.44
C THR A 111 31.16 11.37 -16.18
N SER A 112 30.00 11.23 -15.53
CA SER A 112 29.85 10.38 -14.32
C SER A 112 30.22 8.91 -14.54
N ARG A 113 30.25 8.42 -15.78
CA ARG A 113 30.78 7.09 -16.14
C ARG A 113 32.25 6.88 -15.78
N MET A 114 33.04 7.95 -15.77
CA MET A 114 34.48 7.88 -15.51
C MET A 114 34.82 7.83 -14.01
N ILE A 115 33.82 7.96 -13.13
CA ILE A 115 33.97 7.77 -11.69
C ILE A 115 34.25 6.28 -11.42
N GLN A 116 35.21 5.99 -10.54
CA GLN A 116 35.55 4.62 -10.17
C GLN A 116 34.35 3.93 -9.51
N GLU A 117 34.00 2.75 -10.02
CA GLU A 117 32.91 1.94 -9.47
C GLU A 117 33.30 1.39 -8.08
N ASP A 118 32.42 1.53 -7.10
CA ASP A 118 32.55 0.94 -5.77
C ASP A 118 31.37 -0.05 -5.57
N PRO A 119 31.60 -1.30 -5.15
CA PRO A 119 30.52 -2.28 -4.96
C PRO A 119 29.42 -1.86 -3.99
N ALA A 120 29.68 -0.90 -3.10
CA ALA A 120 28.73 -0.40 -2.11
C ALA A 120 27.89 0.77 -2.64
N LEU A 121 28.25 1.36 -3.79
CA LEU A 121 27.63 2.55 -4.35
C LEU A 121 27.35 2.41 -5.85
N ASP A 122 26.09 2.62 -6.21
CA ASP A 122 25.63 2.63 -7.59
C ASP A 122 25.45 4.06 -8.10
N ILE A 123 26.06 4.38 -9.24
CA ILE A 123 25.83 5.60 -10.00
C ILE A 123 24.69 5.33 -10.99
N LEU A 124 23.54 5.96 -10.77
CA LEU A 124 22.31 5.64 -11.49
C LEU A 124 22.22 6.30 -12.87
N ASP A 125 22.97 7.38 -13.08
CA ASP A 125 23.07 8.09 -14.34
C ASP A 125 24.55 8.28 -14.68
N LYS A 126 25.00 7.58 -15.72
CA LYS A 126 26.40 7.55 -16.16
C LYS A 126 26.71 8.63 -17.22
N ASP A 127 25.73 9.44 -17.60
CA ASP A 127 25.87 10.43 -18.69
C ASP A 127 25.87 11.88 -18.18
N VAL A 128 25.96 12.08 -16.86
CA VAL A 128 26.02 13.42 -16.26
C VAL A 128 27.37 14.04 -16.61
N TYR A 129 27.33 15.20 -17.29
CA TYR A 129 28.50 16.01 -17.60
C TYR A 129 29.14 16.55 -16.32
N ILE A 130 30.45 16.43 -16.18
CA ILE A 130 31.21 16.94 -15.03
C ILE A 130 32.07 18.13 -15.46
N ALA A 131 32.95 17.92 -16.45
CA ALA A 131 33.89 18.92 -16.96
C ALA A 131 34.48 18.49 -18.31
N THR A 132 35.26 19.36 -18.96
CA THR A 132 36.07 19.06 -20.14
C THR A 132 37.55 19.32 -19.85
N VAL A 133 38.37 18.28 -20.06
CA VAL A 133 39.84 18.34 -19.87
C VAL A 133 40.51 18.69 -21.21
N SER A 134 41.37 19.70 -21.18
CA SER A 134 42.15 20.17 -22.33
C SER A 134 43.39 19.29 -22.59
N GLU A 135 44.04 19.45 -23.74
CA GLU A 135 45.29 18.73 -24.06
C GLU A 135 46.38 18.99 -23.00
N GLY A 136 46.89 17.92 -22.39
CA GLY A 136 47.90 17.98 -21.33
C GLY A 136 47.36 18.32 -19.94
N GLY A 137 46.04 18.50 -19.78
CA GLY A 137 45.38 18.67 -18.49
C GLY A 137 45.09 17.32 -17.79
N SER A 138 44.85 17.38 -16.49
CA SER A 138 44.41 16.24 -15.68
C SER A 138 43.42 16.69 -14.62
N LEU A 139 42.42 15.86 -14.34
CA LEU A 139 41.41 16.11 -13.31
C LEU A 139 41.39 14.94 -12.33
N ARG A 140 41.69 15.24 -11.06
CA ARG A 140 41.57 14.29 -9.94
C ARG A 140 40.66 14.84 -8.86
N VAL A 141 39.59 14.10 -8.58
CA VAL A 141 38.56 14.49 -7.63
C VAL A 141 38.27 13.33 -6.68
N GLU A 142 38.32 13.62 -5.38
CA GLU A 142 37.81 12.76 -4.32
C GLU A 142 36.47 13.31 -3.84
N MET A 143 35.43 12.47 -3.77
CA MET A 143 34.08 12.88 -3.38
C MET A 143 33.64 12.06 -2.17
N ARG A 144 33.39 12.74 -1.05
CA ARG A 144 32.82 12.10 0.14
C ARG A 144 31.30 12.08 0.00
N VAL A 145 30.71 10.90 0.14
CA VAL A 145 29.27 10.66 0.06
C VAL A 145 28.73 10.17 1.39
N LYS A 146 27.50 10.57 1.73
CA LYS A 146 26.79 10.14 2.94
C LYS A 146 25.31 9.91 2.66
N MET A 147 24.73 8.99 3.43
CA MET A 147 23.28 8.88 3.57
C MET A 147 22.76 9.96 4.51
N GLY A 148 21.58 10.49 4.22
CA GLY A 148 20.96 11.54 5.00
C GLY A 148 19.52 11.79 4.57
N ARG A 149 18.93 12.86 5.11
CA ARG A 149 17.54 13.25 4.81
C ARG A 149 17.47 14.75 4.57
N GLY A 150 16.63 15.13 3.61
CA GLY A 150 16.37 16.53 3.31
C GLY A 150 17.63 17.28 2.85
N TYR A 151 17.76 18.53 3.30
CA TYR A 151 18.85 19.42 2.96
C TYR A 151 19.79 19.63 4.15
N VAL A 152 21.10 19.55 3.91
CA VAL A 152 22.14 19.84 4.88
C VAL A 152 23.07 20.90 4.30
N SER A 153 23.33 21.96 5.05
CA SER A 153 24.23 23.04 4.64
C SER A 153 25.69 22.60 4.69
N ALA A 154 26.56 23.26 3.91
CA ALA A 154 28.00 23.00 3.91
C ALA A 154 28.63 23.06 5.31
N GLU A 155 28.23 24.03 6.13
CA GLU A 155 28.70 24.17 7.53
C GLU A 155 28.43 22.92 8.38
N LYS A 156 27.28 22.25 8.17
CA LYS A 156 26.91 21.04 8.90
C LYS A 156 27.60 19.78 8.34
N ASN A 157 28.09 19.85 7.11
CA ASN A 157 28.89 18.79 6.49
C ASN A 157 30.39 18.93 6.80
N PHE A 158 30.79 19.97 7.55
CA PHE A 158 32.15 20.10 8.06
C PHE A 158 32.34 19.24 9.31
N ASP A 159 32.62 17.96 9.09
CA ASP A 159 32.91 17.02 10.17
C ASP A 159 34.35 17.16 10.68
N GLU A 160 34.57 16.86 11.96
CA GLU A 160 35.91 16.87 12.57
C GLU A 160 36.88 15.84 11.96
N ASP A 161 36.34 14.78 11.34
CA ASP A 161 37.11 13.72 10.69
C ASP A 161 37.47 14.03 9.23
N LEU A 162 37.07 15.21 8.72
CA LEU A 162 37.31 15.61 7.35
C LEU A 162 38.79 15.99 7.14
N PRO A 163 39.53 15.32 6.23
CA PRO A 163 40.93 15.63 6.00
C PRO A 163 41.14 17.04 5.43
N ILE A 164 42.33 17.59 5.67
CA ILE A 164 42.74 18.87 5.10
C ILE A 164 42.67 18.81 3.56
N GLY A 165 42.09 19.84 2.94
CA GLY A 165 41.93 19.98 1.49
C GLY A 165 40.56 19.54 0.95
N TYR A 166 39.66 19.03 1.80
CA TYR A 166 38.27 18.84 1.42
C TYR A 166 37.48 20.15 1.57
N ILE A 167 36.69 20.45 0.55
CA ILE A 167 35.74 21.56 0.50
C ILE A 167 34.36 20.98 0.86
N PRO A 168 33.78 21.32 2.01
CA PRO A 168 32.44 20.89 2.36
C PRO A 168 31.43 21.57 1.43
N VAL A 169 30.44 20.82 0.98
CA VAL A 169 29.39 21.32 0.08
C VAL A 169 28.03 21.06 0.71
N ASP A 170 27.06 21.92 0.44
CA ASP A 170 25.68 21.61 0.81
C ASP A 170 25.17 20.41 0.02
N SER A 171 24.35 19.59 0.67
CA SER A 171 23.92 18.30 0.17
C SER A 171 22.40 18.15 0.24
N VAL A 172 21.82 17.68 -0.86
CA VAL A 172 20.39 17.34 -0.97
C VAL A 172 20.24 15.84 -0.99
N HIS A 173 19.87 15.26 0.15
CA HIS A 173 19.71 13.82 0.33
C HIS A 173 18.30 13.32 -0.04
N SER A 174 17.51 14.10 -0.79
CA SER A 174 16.16 13.69 -1.20
C SER A 174 16.20 12.99 -2.55
N PRO A 175 15.80 11.70 -2.64
CA PRO A 175 15.69 11.01 -3.92
C PRO A 175 14.44 11.42 -4.70
N ILE A 176 13.54 12.20 -4.09
CA ILE A 176 12.29 12.67 -4.69
C ILE A 176 12.53 14.02 -5.35
N ARG A 177 12.35 14.08 -6.68
CA ARG A 177 12.56 15.30 -7.47
C ARG A 177 11.31 16.19 -7.49
N LYS A 178 10.13 15.56 -7.57
CA LYS A 178 8.87 16.29 -7.67
C LYS A 178 7.73 15.43 -7.14
N VAL A 179 6.76 16.08 -6.51
CA VAL A 179 5.49 15.46 -6.10
C VAL A 179 4.36 16.44 -6.37
N ASN A 180 3.37 15.97 -7.12
CA ASN A 180 2.11 16.67 -7.34
C ASN A 180 0.96 15.80 -6.82
N TYR A 181 -0.11 16.46 -6.38
CA TYR A 181 -1.35 15.76 -6.10
C TYR A 181 -2.54 16.56 -6.62
N THR A 182 -3.58 15.85 -7.03
CA THR A 182 -4.88 16.41 -7.41
C THR A 182 -5.97 15.73 -6.61
N VAL A 183 -7.00 16.49 -6.27
CA VAL A 183 -8.19 15.98 -5.58
C VAL A 183 -9.38 16.26 -6.46
N GLU A 184 -10.11 15.21 -6.81
CA GLU A 184 -11.29 15.25 -7.69
C GLU A 184 -12.49 14.67 -6.94
N ALA A 185 -13.71 15.04 -7.33
CA ALA A 185 -14.90 14.43 -6.77
C ALA A 185 -15.05 12.97 -7.26
N ALA A 186 -15.21 12.04 -6.32
CA ALA A 186 -15.51 10.63 -6.55
C ALA A 186 -17.00 10.35 -6.31
N ARG A 187 -17.57 9.53 -7.18
CA ARG A 187 -18.90 8.96 -6.98
C ARG A 187 -18.80 7.55 -6.42
N LEU A 188 -19.51 7.29 -5.33
CA LEU A 188 -19.70 5.96 -4.76
C LEU A 188 -21.20 5.65 -4.70
N GLY A 189 -21.67 4.82 -5.64
CA GLY A 189 -23.09 4.50 -5.76
C GLY A 189 -23.93 5.74 -6.13
N GLN A 190 -24.78 6.19 -5.22
CA GLN A 190 -25.64 7.37 -5.40
C GLN A 190 -25.03 8.67 -4.84
N MET A 191 -24.01 8.59 -3.98
CA MET A 191 -23.35 9.75 -3.39
C MET A 191 -22.16 10.21 -4.24
N THR A 192 -21.98 11.51 -4.40
CA THR A 192 -20.98 12.14 -5.30
C THR A 192 -20.02 13.10 -4.58
N ASP A 193 -20.05 13.14 -3.25
CA ASP A 193 -19.34 14.09 -2.40
C ASP A 193 -18.04 13.55 -1.80
N TYR A 194 -17.62 12.34 -2.20
CA TYR A 194 -16.33 11.77 -1.81
C TYR A 194 -15.18 12.39 -2.60
N ASP A 195 -13.98 12.29 -2.06
CA ASP A 195 -12.74 12.71 -2.71
C ASP A 195 -12.02 11.50 -3.34
N LYS A 196 -11.46 11.71 -4.53
CA LYS A 196 -10.42 10.89 -5.16
C LYS A 196 -9.12 11.67 -5.08
N LEU A 197 -8.12 11.09 -4.42
CA LEU A 197 -6.76 11.62 -4.41
C LEU A 197 -5.96 10.93 -5.51
N THR A 198 -5.36 11.71 -6.41
CA THR A 198 -4.34 11.25 -7.35
C THR A 198 -3.01 11.89 -6.98
N LEU A 199 -1.94 11.09 -6.94
CA LEU A 199 -0.59 11.47 -6.54
C LEU A 199 0.38 11.09 -7.66
N ASP A 200 1.13 12.08 -8.14
CA ASP A 200 2.18 11.92 -9.13
C ASP A 200 3.54 12.11 -8.46
N VAL A 201 4.40 11.10 -8.53
CA VAL A 201 5.70 11.07 -7.84
C VAL A 201 6.82 10.85 -8.84
N TRP A 202 7.81 11.75 -8.86
CA TRP A 202 9.04 11.63 -9.66
C TRP A 202 10.25 11.41 -8.75
N THR A 203 11.02 10.37 -9.01
CA THR A 203 12.23 10.00 -8.27
C THR A 203 13.47 10.08 -9.16
N ASN A 204 14.64 10.14 -8.54
CA ASN A 204 15.94 10.07 -9.23
C ASN A 204 16.40 8.61 -9.50
N GLY A 205 15.52 7.61 -9.32
CA GLY A 205 15.82 6.19 -9.49
C GLY A 205 16.47 5.49 -8.29
N ALA A 206 16.88 6.21 -7.24
CA ALA A 206 17.46 5.58 -6.05
C ALA A 206 16.44 4.76 -5.26
N ILE A 207 15.17 5.18 -5.34
CA ILE A 207 14.01 4.50 -4.77
C ILE A 207 12.89 4.45 -5.82
N SER A 208 12.15 3.34 -5.83
CA SER A 208 10.96 3.23 -6.67
C SER A 208 9.86 4.20 -6.17
N PRO A 209 9.04 4.79 -7.06
CA PRO A 209 7.93 5.65 -6.64
C PRO A 209 6.96 4.96 -5.68
N GLN A 210 6.74 3.65 -5.86
CA GLN A 210 5.84 2.86 -5.02
C GLN A 210 6.38 2.70 -3.59
N ASP A 211 7.66 2.34 -3.46
CA ASP A 211 8.31 2.20 -2.15
C ASP A 211 8.41 3.55 -1.44
N ALA A 212 8.67 4.63 -2.18
CA ALA A 212 8.70 5.97 -1.63
C ALA A 212 7.37 6.36 -0.97
N VAL A 213 6.24 6.09 -1.66
CA VAL A 213 4.89 6.35 -1.10
C VAL A 213 4.63 5.47 0.12
N GLY A 214 5.03 4.20 0.08
CA GLY A 214 4.90 3.28 1.22
C GLY A 214 5.68 3.75 2.45
N LEU A 215 6.95 4.14 2.27
CA LEU A 215 7.79 4.68 3.34
C LEU A 215 7.23 5.99 3.89
N ALA A 216 6.74 6.89 3.02
CA ALA A 216 6.13 8.14 3.45
C ALA A 216 4.86 7.92 4.28
N ALA A 217 4.00 6.99 3.86
CA ALA A 217 2.79 6.64 4.59
C ALA A 217 3.12 6.01 5.96
N LYS A 218 4.12 5.11 6.00
CA LYS A 218 4.61 4.52 7.25
C LYS A 218 5.12 5.59 8.21
N LEU A 219 5.98 6.49 7.74
CA LEU A 219 6.53 7.55 8.58
C LEU A 219 5.43 8.47 9.13
N LEU A 220 4.42 8.79 8.32
CA LEU A 220 3.28 9.58 8.76
C LEU A 220 2.46 8.85 9.85
N LYS A 221 2.18 7.55 9.66
CA LYS A 221 1.49 6.72 10.66
C LYS A 221 2.25 6.69 11.99
N ASP A 222 3.56 6.47 11.93
CA ASP A 222 4.41 6.38 13.13
C ASP A 222 4.39 7.71 13.91
N HIS A 223 4.42 8.86 13.21
CA HIS A 223 4.28 10.18 13.85
C HIS A 223 2.89 10.45 14.43
N MET A 224 1.83 9.85 13.88
CA MET A 224 0.47 10.01 14.39
C MET A 224 0.19 9.13 15.61
N THR A 225 0.96 8.04 15.79
CA THR A 225 0.75 7.06 16.85
C THR A 225 0.83 7.67 18.25
N ILE A 226 1.72 8.65 18.48
CA ILE A 226 1.86 9.33 19.78
C ILE A 226 0.61 10.15 20.19
N PHE A 227 -0.21 10.56 19.22
CA PHE A 227 -1.44 11.32 19.49
C PHE A 227 -2.62 10.40 19.83
N ILE A 228 -2.46 9.09 19.65
CA ILE A 228 -3.48 8.09 20.01
C ILE A 228 -3.31 7.79 21.50
N ASN A 229 -4.29 8.22 22.30
CA ASN A 229 -4.24 8.15 23.77
C ASN A 229 -5.03 6.97 24.36
N PHE A 230 -5.45 6.02 23.53
CA PHE A 230 -6.16 4.82 23.91
C PHE A 230 -5.54 3.59 23.25
N GLU A 231 -5.68 2.42 23.87
CA GLU A 231 -5.25 1.16 23.24
C GLU A 231 -6.15 0.88 22.03
N GLU A 232 -5.53 0.83 20.85
CA GLU A 232 -6.20 0.34 19.65
C GLU A 232 -6.50 -1.15 19.85
N THR A 233 -7.78 -1.48 20.05
CA THR A 233 -8.23 -2.83 19.75
C THR A 233 -8.15 -3.00 18.24
N PRO A 234 -7.53 -4.07 17.70
CA PRO A 234 -7.50 -4.28 16.27
C PRO A 234 -8.95 -4.22 15.77
N GLU A 235 -9.23 -3.32 14.81
CA GLU A 235 -10.52 -3.27 14.13
C GLU A 235 -10.77 -4.69 13.61
N ALA A 236 -11.70 -5.42 14.23
CA ALA A 236 -12.20 -6.66 13.67
C ALA A 236 -12.63 -6.33 12.24
N GLU A 237 -12.09 -7.04 11.25
CA GLU A 237 -12.45 -6.87 9.86
C GLU A 237 -13.96 -6.68 9.78
N GLU A 238 -14.40 -5.54 9.23
CA GLU A 238 -15.81 -5.34 8.98
C GLU A 238 -16.24 -6.47 8.04
N VAL A 239 -16.83 -7.52 8.64
CA VAL A 239 -17.57 -8.54 7.94
C VAL A 239 -18.54 -7.75 7.08
N ALA A 240 -18.34 -7.82 5.76
CA ALA A 240 -19.18 -7.11 4.81
C ALA A 240 -20.64 -7.28 5.25
N PRO A 241 -21.47 -6.22 5.22
CA PRO A 241 -22.87 -6.36 5.61
C PRO A 241 -23.40 -7.54 4.83
N GLU A 242 -23.90 -8.56 5.55
CA GLU A 242 -24.52 -9.72 4.95
C GLU A 242 -25.53 -9.17 3.95
N LYS A 243 -25.17 -9.21 2.66
CA LYS A 243 -26.13 -9.20 1.59
C LYS A 243 -27.03 -10.35 1.96
N GLY A 244 -28.27 -10.02 2.33
CA GLY A 244 -29.23 -10.94 2.94
C GLY A 244 -29.03 -12.33 2.38
N THR A 245 -28.77 -13.27 3.29
CA THR A 245 -28.41 -14.65 3.02
C THR A 245 -29.37 -15.23 1.98
N VAL A 246 -29.00 -15.10 0.71
CA VAL A 246 -29.41 -16.02 -0.33
C VAL A 246 -28.63 -17.28 0.03
N LEU A 247 -29.20 -18.06 0.95
CA LEU A 247 -28.78 -19.40 1.30
C LEU A 247 -28.80 -20.19 0.00
N ARG A 248 -27.65 -20.18 -0.66
CA ARG A 248 -27.43 -20.85 -1.92
C ARG A 248 -27.53 -22.34 -1.64
N ASN A 249 -28.68 -22.90 -1.99
CA ASN A 249 -29.15 -24.26 -2.30
C ASN A 249 -28.26 -25.53 -2.14
N ASP A 250 -26.99 -25.50 -1.72
CA ASP A 250 -26.16 -26.70 -1.59
C ASP A 250 -26.48 -27.57 -0.36
N SER A 251 -27.11 -27.00 0.67
CA SER A 251 -27.46 -27.75 1.89
C SER A 251 -28.79 -28.51 1.79
N LEU A 252 -29.65 -28.19 0.82
CA LEU A 252 -30.98 -28.79 0.70
C LEU A 252 -30.95 -30.16 0.03
N ASP A 253 -30.01 -30.38 -0.88
CA ASP A 253 -29.88 -31.64 -1.63
C ASP A 253 -29.01 -32.69 -0.90
N ARG A 254 -28.52 -32.36 0.30
CA ARG A 254 -27.79 -33.30 1.15
C ARG A 254 -28.71 -34.36 1.74
N SER A 255 -28.14 -35.53 2.02
CA SER A 255 -28.86 -36.61 2.67
C SER A 255 -29.12 -36.30 4.13
N VAL A 256 -30.27 -36.76 4.63
CA VAL A 256 -30.60 -36.74 6.06
C VAL A 256 -29.60 -37.55 6.90
N GLU A 257 -28.83 -38.46 6.28
CA GLU A 257 -27.73 -39.21 6.93
C GLU A 257 -26.59 -38.33 7.41
N GLU A 258 -26.38 -37.17 6.78
CA GLU A 258 -25.33 -36.21 7.16
C GLU A 258 -25.73 -35.34 8.35
N LEU A 259 -27.01 -35.37 8.74
CA LEU A 259 -27.47 -34.74 9.96
C LEU A 259 -27.10 -35.66 11.13
N GLU A 260 -26.39 -35.11 12.13
CA GLU A 260 -26.00 -35.82 13.36
C GLU A 260 -27.20 -36.10 14.29
N LEU A 261 -28.20 -36.81 13.77
CA LEU A 261 -29.45 -37.14 14.43
C LEU A 261 -29.28 -38.38 15.32
N SER A 262 -30.07 -38.44 16.38
CA SER A 262 -30.21 -39.68 17.15
C SER A 262 -30.70 -40.84 16.27
N VAL A 263 -30.23 -42.05 16.61
CA VAL A 263 -30.61 -43.31 15.94
C VAL A 263 -32.13 -43.49 15.82
N ARG A 264 -32.90 -42.93 16.77
CA ARG A 264 -34.37 -42.95 16.72
C ARG A 264 -34.91 -42.00 15.66
N SER A 265 -34.45 -40.76 15.64
CA SER A 265 -34.91 -39.73 14.70
C SER A 265 -34.56 -40.11 13.26
N TYR A 266 -33.35 -40.63 13.03
CA TYR A 266 -32.94 -41.15 11.72
C TYR A 266 -33.82 -42.31 11.23
N ASN A 267 -34.07 -43.32 12.08
CA ASN A 267 -34.91 -44.46 11.70
C ASN A 267 -36.37 -44.07 11.45
N CYS A 268 -36.90 -43.06 12.16
CA CYS A 268 -38.23 -42.55 11.89
C CYS A 268 -38.32 -41.81 10.56
N LEU A 269 -37.30 -41.02 10.19
CA LEU A 269 -37.23 -40.34 8.89
C LEU A 269 -37.11 -41.34 7.74
N LYS A 270 -36.27 -42.37 7.90
CA LYS A 270 -36.13 -43.47 6.95
C LYS A 270 -37.43 -44.23 6.73
N ASN A 271 -38.17 -44.53 7.80
CA ASN A 271 -39.49 -45.18 7.70
C ASN A 271 -40.57 -44.29 7.05
N ALA A 272 -40.38 -42.97 7.09
CA ALA A 272 -41.26 -42.00 6.42
C ALA A 272 -40.84 -41.73 4.96
N ASN A 273 -39.86 -42.46 4.43
CA ASN A 273 -39.25 -42.25 3.10
C ASN A 273 -38.73 -40.83 2.88
N ILE A 274 -38.23 -40.17 3.94
CA ILE A 274 -37.59 -38.85 3.85
C ILE A 274 -36.09 -39.06 3.78
N THR A 275 -35.50 -38.78 2.62
CA THR A 275 -34.09 -39.09 2.33
C THR A 275 -33.21 -37.85 2.20
N THR A 276 -33.82 -36.72 1.83
CA THR A 276 -33.11 -35.44 1.62
C THR A 276 -33.61 -34.36 2.59
N ILE A 277 -32.75 -33.38 2.86
CA ILE A 277 -33.10 -32.24 3.72
C ILE A 277 -34.23 -31.41 3.06
N ARG A 278 -34.25 -31.32 1.73
CA ARG A 278 -35.33 -30.71 0.94
C ARG A 278 -36.70 -31.31 1.24
N GLU A 279 -36.80 -32.64 1.32
CA GLU A 279 -38.06 -33.32 1.66
C GLU A 279 -38.46 -33.08 3.11
N LEU A 280 -37.48 -33.02 4.02
CA LEU A 280 -37.69 -32.82 5.45
C LEU A 280 -38.32 -31.46 5.75
N VAL A 281 -37.80 -30.39 5.16
CA VAL A 281 -38.29 -29.01 5.41
C VAL A 281 -39.67 -28.72 4.81
N GLN A 282 -40.13 -29.52 3.84
CA GLN A 282 -41.49 -29.41 3.29
C GLN A 282 -42.56 -30.00 4.21
N LYS A 283 -42.19 -30.88 5.15
CA LYS A 283 -43.13 -31.50 6.07
C LYS A 283 -43.50 -30.54 7.19
N THR A 284 -44.79 -30.48 7.49
CA THR A 284 -45.27 -29.72 8.65
C THR A 284 -45.06 -30.50 9.93
N GLU A 285 -45.01 -29.80 11.06
CA GLU A 285 -44.86 -30.42 12.38
C GLU A 285 -45.96 -31.46 12.68
N GLN A 286 -47.18 -31.18 12.21
CA GLN A 286 -48.33 -32.07 12.38
C GLN A 286 -48.20 -33.35 11.55
N GLU A 287 -47.60 -33.27 10.37
CA GLU A 287 -47.33 -34.45 9.53
C GLU A 287 -46.22 -35.31 10.14
N MET A 288 -45.18 -34.68 10.68
CA MET A 288 -44.09 -35.39 11.36
C MET A 288 -44.59 -36.17 12.58
N LEU A 289 -45.49 -35.58 13.38
CA LEU A 289 -46.10 -36.25 14.53
C LEU A 289 -47.03 -37.42 14.18
N LYS A 290 -47.53 -37.49 12.93
CA LYS A 290 -48.37 -38.61 12.45
C LYS A 290 -47.53 -39.81 12.02
N THR A 291 -46.22 -39.65 11.83
CA THR A 291 -45.35 -40.75 11.41
C THR A 291 -45.16 -41.77 12.55
N LYS A 292 -45.16 -43.05 12.18
CA LYS A 292 -45.15 -44.16 13.15
C LYS A 292 -43.87 -44.10 13.99
N ASN A 293 -44.01 -44.13 15.32
CA ASN A 293 -42.92 -44.05 16.31
C ASN A 293 -42.19 -42.69 16.38
N PHE A 294 -42.75 -41.62 15.81
CA PHE A 294 -42.20 -40.28 15.90
C PHE A 294 -42.74 -39.52 17.12
N GLY A 295 -41.85 -39.08 18.00
CA GLY A 295 -42.22 -38.46 19.28
C GLY A 295 -41.81 -36.99 19.38
N ARG A 296 -42.36 -36.28 20.39
CA ARG A 296 -42.05 -34.86 20.66
C ARG A 296 -40.56 -34.58 20.87
N LYS A 297 -39.81 -35.54 21.42
CA LYS A 297 -38.36 -35.42 21.62
C LYS A 297 -37.57 -35.41 20.31
N SER A 298 -37.96 -36.27 19.35
CA SER A 298 -37.37 -36.29 18.00
C SER A 298 -37.75 -35.05 17.17
N LEU A 299 -38.96 -34.51 17.38
CA LEU A 299 -39.38 -33.27 16.73
C LEU A 299 -38.51 -32.08 17.15
N ASN A 300 -38.23 -31.95 18.46
CA ASN A 300 -37.41 -30.85 18.97
C ASN A 300 -35.96 -30.96 18.50
N GLU A 301 -35.41 -32.17 18.48
CA GLU A 301 -34.06 -32.44 17.96
C GLU A 301 -33.91 -31.99 16.50
N ILE A 302 -34.89 -32.30 15.66
CA ILE A 302 -34.89 -31.87 14.25
C ILE A 302 -35.04 -30.34 14.14
N LYS A 303 -35.90 -29.71 14.95
CA LYS A 303 -36.07 -28.25 14.94
C LYS A 303 -34.80 -27.51 15.35
N GLU A 304 -34.08 -28.02 16.35
CA GLU A 304 -32.82 -27.42 16.80
C GLU A 304 -31.75 -27.49 15.70
N ILE A 305 -31.62 -28.65 15.04
CA ILE A 305 -30.65 -28.84 13.95
C ILE A 305 -31.03 -28.02 12.71
N LEU A 306 -32.30 -28.03 12.31
CA LEU A 306 -32.77 -27.19 11.20
C LEU A 306 -32.61 -25.70 11.52
N GLY A 307 -32.88 -25.29 12.75
CA GLY A 307 -32.67 -23.92 13.21
C GLY A 307 -31.21 -23.48 13.16
N ALA A 308 -30.27 -24.37 13.52
CA ALA A 308 -28.83 -24.13 13.37
C ALA A 308 -28.41 -23.95 11.90
N MET A 309 -29.14 -24.55 10.96
CA MET A 309 -28.94 -24.43 9.52
C MET A 309 -29.74 -23.27 8.89
N GLY A 310 -30.51 -22.50 9.67
CA GLY A 310 -31.37 -21.43 9.17
C GLY A 310 -32.62 -21.92 8.42
N LEU A 311 -33.00 -23.18 8.60
CA LEU A 311 -34.14 -23.84 7.95
C LEU A 311 -35.29 -24.08 8.95
N GLY A 312 -36.52 -24.19 8.43
CA GLY A 312 -37.72 -24.45 9.21
C GLY A 312 -38.57 -25.57 8.63
N LEU A 313 -39.47 -26.13 9.45
CA LEU A 313 -40.48 -27.10 9.00
C LEU A 313 -41.66 -26.37 8.35
N GLY A 314 -42.20 -26.93 7.26
CA GLY A 314 -43.32 -26.35 6.50
C GLY A 314 -42.91 -25.26 5.51
N MET A 315 -41.64 -25.20 5.10
CA MET A 315 -41.17 -24.28 4.05
C MET A 315 -41.72 -24.71 2.69
N ARG A 316 -42.14 -23.73 1.88
CA ARG A 316 -42.53 -23.95 0.47
C ARG A 316 -41.37 -23.53 -0.43
N PHE A 317 -41.25 -24.11 -1.61
CA PHE A 317 -40.24 -23.70 -2.59
C PHE A 317 -40.91 -23.02 -3.78
N ASP A 318 -40.31 -21.93 -4.29
CA ASP A 318 -40.73 -21.29 -5.55
C ASP A 318 -40.27 -22.10 -6.79
N GLU A 319 -40.69 -21.71 -8.00
CA GLU A 319 -40.31 -22.37 -9.27
C GLU A 319 -38.79 -22.32 -9.55
N GLU A 320 -38.05 -21.53 -8.77
CA GLU A 320 -36.59 -21.34 -8.85
C GLU A 320 -35.84 -22.09 -7.72
N GLY A 321 -36.56 -22.83 -6.87
CA GLY A 321 -36.02 -23.69 -5.83
C GLY A 321 -35.64 -23.00 -4.52
N ASN A 322 -36.09 -21.76 -4.27
CA ASN A 322 -35.79 -21.01 -3.06
C ASN A 322 -36.83 -21.28 -1.96
N PRO A 323 -36.42 -21.42 -0.69
CA PRO A 323 -37.35 -21.60 0.43
C PRO A 323 -38.11 -20.30 0.73
N VAL A 324 -39.41 -20.30 0.49
CA VAL A 324 -40.38 -19.28 0.90
C VAL A 324 -40.90 -19.63 2.30
N PRO A 325 -40.85 -18.70 3.27
CA PRO A 325 -41.38 -18.95 4.60
C PRO A 325 -42.89 -19.26 4.55
N PRO A 326 -43.41 -20.13 5.43
CA PRO A 326 -44.83 -20.44 5.47
C PRO A 326 -45.64 -19.16 5.74
N ALA A 327 -46.73 -18.97 4.98
CA ALA A 327 -47.67 -17.89 5.24
C ALA A 327 -48.24 -18.03 6.66
N PRO A 328 -48.37 -16.93 7.43
CA PRO A 328 -48.89 -17.00 8.79
C PRO A 328 -50.33 -17.51 8.78
N GLU A 329 -50.60 -18.61 9.49
CA GLU A 329 -51.95 -19.08 9.77
C GLU A 329 -52.66 -18.06 10.66
N GLY A 330 -53.58 -17.27 10.08
CA GLY A 330 -54.49 -16.41 10.84
C GLY A 330 -54.75 -15.04 10.23
N SER A 331 -55.43 -14.98 9.08
CA SER A 331 -56.17 -13.79 8.66
C SER A 331 -57.65 -14.15 8.51
N PRO A 332 -58.58 -13.50 9.26
CA PRO A 332 -59.99 -13.74 9.09
C PRO A 332 -60.41 -13.30 7.68
N GLN A 333 -61.07 -14.20 6.96
CA GLN A 333 -61.73 -13.92 5.70
C GLN A 333 -62.76 -12.80 5.93
N GLN A 334 -62.51 -11.62 5.36
CA GLN A 334 -63.57 -10.64 5.12
C GLN A 334 -64.50 -11.24 4.06
N GLN A 335 -65.67 -11.71 4.52
CA GLN A 335 -66.83 -11.97 3.66
C GLN A 335 -67.42 -10.62 3.21
N VAL A 336 -67.78 -10.58 1.93
CA VAL A 336 -68.68 -9.59 1.33
C VAL A 336 -70.11 -9.88 1.77
#